data_AF-A0A5M3MZW9-F1
#
_entry.id   AF-A0A5M3MZW9-F1
#
_cell.length_a   1.000
_cell.length_b   1.000
_cell.length_c   1.000
_cell.angle_alpha   90.00
_cell.angle_beta   90.00
_cell.angle_gamma   90.00
#
_symmetry.space_group_name_H-M   'P 1'
#
loop_
_entity.id
_entity.type
_entity.pdbx_description
1 polymer ?
#
loop_
_entity_poly.entity_id
_entity_poly.type
_entity_poly.pdbx_seq_one_letter_code
_entity_poly.pdbx_strand_id
1 'polypeptide(L)'
;LPQLSPHPPDFSPGTRLTQERMDELGIFDSDFLWPEEQKLAAQVLINNEKGLAWNESEKGRFRDDYFKPITIPTIEHTPWMHRQPPIPPGIREKVINIIKNKIDSGVYEPS
;
A
#
# COMPACT_ATOMS: atom_id res chain seq x y z
N LEU A 1 1.57 -20.05 2.08
CA LEU A 1 2.50 -19.25 1.26
C LEU A 1 2.54 -19.85 -0.14
N PRO A 2 2.72 -19.03 -1.20
CA PRO A 2 2.90 -19.54 -2.56
C PRO A 2 4.11 -20.49 -2.63
N GLN A 3 4.04 -21.48 -3.53
CA GLN A 3 5.10 -22.47 -3.71
C GLN A 3 6.33 -21.81 -4.34
N LEU A 4 7.52 -22.22 -3.88
CA LEU A 4 8.80 -21.77 -4.43
C LEU A 4 9.44 -22.91 -5.23
N SER A 5 10.09 -22.56 -6.33
CA SER A 5 10.85 -23.53 -7.12
C SER A 5 12.25 -23.68 -6.51
N PRO A 6 12.79 -24.91 -6.38
CA PRO A 6 14.20 -25.11 -6.05
C PRO A 6 15.15 -24.50 -7.09
N HIS A 7 14.66 -24.31 -8.33
CA HIS A 7 15.34 -23.64 -9.42
C HIS A 7 14.54 -22.39 -9.78
N PRO A 8 14.85 -21.22 -9.19
CA PRO A 8 14.07 -20.02 -9.40
C PRO A 8 14.21 -19.55 -10.86
N PRO A 9 13.09 -19.22 -11.53
CA PRO A 9 13.13 -18.70 -12.89
C PRO A 9 13.75 -17.28 -12.90
N ASP A 10 14.16 -16.83 -14.07
CA ASP A 10 14.51 -15.42 -14.27
C ASP A 10 13.28 -14.53 -14.03
N PHE A 11 13.54 -13.31 -13.56
CA PHE A 11 12.46 -12.37 -13.23
C PHE A 11 11.66 -11.98 -14.48
N SER A 12 10.34 -12.08 -14.37
CA SER A 12 9.39 -11.55 -15.34
C SER A 12 8.48 -10.52 -14.65
N PRO A 13 8.31 -9.31 -15.22
CA PRO A 13 7.43 -8.29 -14.65
C PRO A 13 6.00 -8.80 -14.45
N GLY A 14 5.43 -8.45 -13.30
CA GLY A 14 4.08 -8.83 -12.90
C GLY A 14 3.04 -7.75 -13.17
N THR A 15 1.89 -7.89 -12.53
CA THR A 15 0.81 -6.92 -12.59
C THR A 15 1.17 -5.65 -11.81
N ARG A 16 1.76 -5.83 -10.62
CA ARG A 16 2.14 -4.73 -9.71
C ARG A 16 3.64 -4.58 -9.59
N LEU A 17 4.40 -5.66 -9.56
CA LEU A 17 5.86 -5.59 -9.53
C LEU A 17 6.39 -5.45 -10.96
N THR A 18 6.53 -4.21 -11.44
CA THR A 18 7.12 -3.90 -12.76
C THR A 18 8.65 -3.95 -12.70
N GLN A 19 9.30 -3.92 -13.88
CA GLN A 19 10.76 -3.84 -13.94
C GLN A 19 11.29 -2.60 -13.21
N GLU A 20 10.71 -1.43 -13.47
CA GLU A 20 11.10 -0.17 -12.80
C GLU A 20 11.03 -0.27 -11.27
N ARG A 21 9.94 -0.85 -10.75
CA ARG A 21 9.74 -1.06 -9.31
C ARG A 21 10.74 -2.07 -8.74
N MET A 22 11.17 -3.05 -9.54
CA MET A 22 12.17 -4.04 -9.13
C MET A 22 13.60 -3.45 -9.14
N ASP A 23 13.89 -2.59 -10.10
CA ASP A 23 15.15 -1.85 -10.19
C ASP A 23 15.26 -0.85 -9.01
N GLU A 24 14.17 -0.16 -8.67
CA GLU A 24 14.10 0.71 -7.47
C GLU A 24 14.36 -0.04 -6.15
N LEU A 25 14.01 -1.34 -6.08
CA LEU A 25 14.31 -2.17 -4.91
C LEU A 25 15.80 -2.54 -4.81
N GLY A 26 16.56 -2.43 -5.92
CA GLY A 26 18.00 -2.65 -5.94
C GLY A 26 18.44 -4.09 -5.61
N ILE A 27 17.56 -5.08 -5.78
CA ILE A 27 17.84 -6.48 -5.40
C ILE A 27 18.90 -7.11 -6.31
N PHE A 28 18.88 -6.76 -7.59
CA PHE A 28 19.84 -7.27 -8.58
C PHE A 28 21.21 -6.59 -8.50
N ASP A 29 21.28 -5.41 -7.89
CA ASP A 29 22.51 -4.64 -7.69
C ASP A 29 23.21 -4.98 -6.35
N SER A 30 22.67 -5.94 -5.60
CA SER A 30 23.21 -6.32 -4.31
C SER A 30 24.42 -7.25 -4.44
N ASP A 31 25.59 -6.77 -4.01
CA ASP A 31 26.81 -7.58 -3.88
C ASP A 31 26.73 -8.66 -2.79
N PHE A 32 25.69 -8.62 -1.94
CA PHE A 32 25.49 -9.56 -0.84
C PHE A 32 24.86 -10.88 -1.31
N LEU A 33 23.92 -10.80 -2.27
CA LEU A 33 23.15 -11.95 -2.73
C LEU A 33 23.82 -12.62 -3.92
N TRP A 34 23.87 -13.96 -3.91
CA TRP A 34 24.31 -14.70 -5.09
C TRP A 34 23.27 -14.59 -6.21
N PRO A 35 23.67 -14.78 -7.49
CA PRO A 35 22.74 -14.66 -8.62
C PRO A 35 21.47 -15.53 -8.46
N GLU A 36 21.59 -16.74 -7.91
CA GLU A 36 20.43 -17.62 -7.65
C GLU A 36 19.57 -17.13 -6.48
N GLU A 37 20.16 -16.51 -5.46
CA GLU A 37 19.42 -15.92 -4.34
C GLU A 37 18.66 -14.67 -4.77
N GLN A 38 19.23 -13.87 -5.68
CA GLN A 38 18.54 -12.72 -6.27
C GLN A 38 17.29 -13.18 -7.05
N LYS A 39 17.40 -14.25 -7.84
CA LYS A 39 16.26 -14.86 -8.53
C LYS A 39 15.21 -15.40 -7.55
N LEU A 40 15.65 -16.04 -6.47
CA LEU A 40 14.74 -16.54 -5.43
C LEU A 40 13.99 -15.38 -4.75
N ALA A 41 14.68 -14.30 -4.41
CA ALA A 41 14.07 -13.11 -3.82
C ALA A 41 13.04 -12.49 -4.78
N ALA A 42 13.39 -12.37 -6.07
CA ALA A 42 12.48 -11.91 -7.10
C ALA A 42 11.24 -12.83 -7.21
N GLN A 43 11.43 -14.15 -7.16
CA GLN A 43 10.33 -15.13 -7.16
C GLN A 43 9.41 -14.97 -5.94
N VAL A 44 9.96 -14.71 -4.75
CA VAL A 44 9.16 -14.46 -3.55
C VAL A 44 8.32 -13.20 -3.71
N LEU A 45 8.91 -12.11 -4.22
CA LEU A 45 8.20 -10.84 -4.38
C LEU A 45 7.11 -10.91 -5.44
N ILE A 46 7.39 -11.52 -6.59
CA ILE A 46 6.39 -11.65 -7.67
C ILE A 46 5.22 -12.54 -7.22
N ASN A 47 5.50 -13.65 -6.53
CA ASN A 47 4.46 -14.53 -6.02
C ASN A 47 3.55 -13.85 -4.98
N ASN A 48 4.06 -12.83 -4.30
CA ASN A 48 3.35 -12.07 -3.28
C ASN A 48 3.07 -10.62 -3.73
N GLU A 49 3.03 -10.34 -5.04
CA GLU A 49 2.95 -8.97 -5.56
C GLU A 49 1.71 -8.19 -5.06
N LYS A 50 0.62 -8.89 -4.72
CA LYS A 50 -0.60 -8.30 -4.17
C LYS A 50 -0.48 -7.84 -2.71
N GLY A 51 0.52 -8.35 -1.99
CA GLY A 51 0.82 -7.95 -0.61
C GLY A 51 1.69 -6.69 -0.52
N LEU A 52 2.26 -6.25 -1.64
CA LEU A 52 3.04 -5.04 -1.75
C LEU A 52 2.15 -3.90 -2.26
N ALA A 53 2.41 -2.69 -1.77
CA ALA A 53 1.68 -1.48 -2.14
C ALA A 53 2.66 -0.38 -2.52
N TRP A 54 2.52 0.13 -3.75
CA TRP A 54 3.32 1.22 -4.30
C TRP A 54 2.53 2.53 -4.35
N ASN A 55 1.20 2.46 -4.26
CA ASN A 55 0.33 3.60 -4.11
C ASN A 55 -0.77 3.33 -3.06
N GLU A 56 -1.50 4.39 -2.69
CA GLU A 56 -2.55 4.30 -1.66
C GLU A 56 -3.76 3.44 -2.10
N SER A 57 -3.96 3.22 -3.41
CA SER A 57 -5.05 2.37 -3.93
C SER A 57 -4.72 0.87 -3.87
N GLU A 58 -3.44 0.51 -3.86
CA GLU A 58 -2.98 -0.88 -3.69
C GLU A 58 -2.90 -1.30 -2.22
N LYS A 59 -2.97 -0.33 -1.30
CA LYS A 59 -2.96 -0.56 0.15
C LYS A 59 -4.19 -1.37 0.57
N GLY A 60 -3.93 -2.51 1.19
CA GLY A 60 -4.99 -3.39 1.70
C GLY A 60 -5.76 -2.77 2.87
N ARG A 61 -6.96 -3.31 3.12
CA ARG A 61 -7.75 -3.04 4.32
C ARG A 61 -7.89 -4.32 5.14
N PHE A 62 -8.20 -4.15 6.42
CA PHE A 62 -8.59 -5.29 7.24
C PHE A 62 -9.88 -5.90 6.70
N ARG A 63 -9.94 -7.22 6.80
CA ARG A 63 -11.10 -8.03 6.46
C ARG A 63 -12.14 -7.92 7.57
N ASP A 64 -13.36 -7.49 7.23
CA ASP A 64 -14.46 -7.29 8.18
C ASP A 64 -14.87 -8.60 8.90
N ASP A 65 -14.65 -9.74 8.23
CA ASP A 65 -14.88 -11.07 8.77
C ASP A 65 -13.83 -11.49 9.81
N TYR A 66 -12.67 -10.83 9.85
CA TYR A 66 -11.63 -11.04 10.85
C TYR A 66 -11.65 -9.97 11.94
N PHE A 67 -11.88 -8.70 11.57
CA PHE A 67 -11.93 -7.56 12.49
C PHE A 67 -13.27 -6.85 12.38
N LYS A 68 -14.10 -6.96 13.42
CA LYS A 68 -15.36 -6.22 13.48
C LYS A 68 -15.10 -4.70 13.61
N PRO A 69 -15.99 -3.86 13.07
CA PRO A 69 -15.91 -2.41 13.27
C PRO A 69 -15.85 -2.03 14.76
N ILE A 70 -14.99 -1.07 15.08
CA ILE A 70 -14.83 -0.57 16.45
C ILE A 70 -16.03 0.32 16.78
N THR A 71 -16.68 0.05 17.91
CA THR A 71 -17.68 0.95 18.48
C THR A 71 -17.00 1.87 19.49
N ILE A 72 -16.99 3.18 19.22
CA ILE A 72 -16.44 4.17 20.14
C ILE A 72 -17.43 4.36 21.31
N PRO A 73 -17.05 4.06 22.56
CA PRO A 73 -17.92 4.31 23.70
C PRO A 73 -18.11 5.82 23.89
N THR A 74 -19.36 6.25 24.05
CA THR A 74 -19.70 7.66 24.24
C THR A 74 -20.41 7.86 25.58
N ILE A 75 -20.23 9.04 26.16
CA ILE A 75 -21.05 9.55 27.27
C ILE A 75 -22.14 10.47 26.70
N GLU A 76 -23.17 10.80 27.47
CA GLU A 76 -24.16 11.79 27.03
C GLU A 76 -23.46 13.14 26.76
N HIS A 77 -23.52 13.60 25.51
CA HIS A 77 -22.90 14.85 25.07
C HIS A 77 -23.71 15.46 23.92
N THR A 78 -23.59 16.77 23.74
CA THR A 78 -24.13 17.45 22.56
C THR A 78 -23.06 17.42 21.45
N PRO A 79 -23.39 17.01 20.21
CA PRO A 79 -22.45 17.14 19.10
C PRO A 79 -22.09 18.61 18.90
N TRP A 80 -20.81 18.90 18.66
CA TRP A 80 -20.34 20.26 18.44
C TRP A 80 -19.52 20.31 17.13
N MET A 81 -19.59 21.46 16.46
CA MET A 81 -18.86 21.71 15.23
C MET A 81 -17.92 22.89 15.41
N HIS A 82 -16.62 22.67 15.23
CA HIS A 82 -15.65 23.74 15.15
C HIS A 82 -15.50 24.22 13.70
N ARG A 83 -15.54 25.53 13.48
CA ARG A 83 -15.21 26.09 12.16
C ARG A 83 -13.72 25.94 11.91
N GLN A 84 -13.35 25.10 10.94
CA GLN A 84 -11.96 24.95 10.54
C GLN A 84 -11.43 26.25 9.91
N PRO A 85 -10.20 26.69 10.25
CA PRO A 85 -9.57 27.83 9.60
C PRO A 85 -9.34 27.54 8.11
N PRO A 86 -9.25 28.57 7.25
CA PRO A 86 -9.03 28.37 5.83
C PRO A 86 -7.67 27.72 5.56
N ILE A 87 -7.64 26.79 4.61
CA ILE A 87 -6.39 26.13 4.19
C ILE A 87 -5.52 27.17 3.46
N PRO A 88 -4.23 27.33 3.85
CA PRO A 88 -3.32 28.23 3.16
C PRO A 88 -3.21 27.92 1.66
N PRO A 89 -3.19 28.94 0.77
CA PRO A 89 -3.19 28.74 -0.68
C PRO A 89 -2.04 27.84 -1.16
N GLY A 90 -0.83 27.98 -0.60
CA GLY A 90 0.36 27.22 -1.03
C GLY A 90 0.29 25.71 -0.76
N ILE A 91 -0.63 25.24 0.09
CA ILE A 91 -0.80 23.80 0.37
C ILE A 91 -2.15 23.26 -0.09
N ARG A 92 -3.03 24.11 -0.64
CA ARG A 92 -4.42 23.76 -0.93
C ARG A 92 -4.53 22.57 -1.88
N GLU A 93 -3.75 22.57 -2.96
CA GLU A 93 -3.77 21.47 -3.94
C GLU A 93 -3.27 20.15 -3.34
N LYS A 94 -2.23 20.20 -2.49
CA LYS A 94 -1.70 19.02 -1.79
C LYS A 94 -2.76 18.42 -0.88
N VAL A 95 -3.48 19.24 -0.12
CA VAL A 95 -4.56 18.77 0.77
C VAL A 95 -5.69 18.14 -0.04
N ILE A 96 -6.10 18.76 -1.17
CA ILE A 96 -7.13 18.21 -2.05
C ILE A 96 -6.70 16.84 -2.59
N ASN A 97 -5.46 16.68 -3.03
CA ASN A 97 -4.95 15.41 -3.54
C ASN A 97 -4.93 14.32 -2.46
N ILE A 98 -4.54 14.66 -1.22
CA ILE A 98 -4.58 13.72 -0.09
C ILE A 98 -6.02 13.25 0.17
N ILE A 99 -6.99 14.17 0.16
CA ILE A 99 -8.40 13.82 0.40
C ILE A 99 -8.92 12.91 -0.72
N LYS A 100 -8.65 13.24 -1.99
CA LYS A 100 -9.04 12.40 -3.13
C LYS A 100 -8.44 11.00 -3.04
N ASN A 101 -7.14 10.88 -2.76
CA ASN A 101 -6.48 9.58 -2.61
C ASN A 101 -7.09 8.75 -1.47
N LYS A 102 -7.55 9.39 -0.39
CA LYS A 102 -8.23 8.70 0.73
C LYS A 102 -9.65 8.27 0.40
N ILE A 103 -10.34 8.99 -0.48
CA ILE A 103 -11.65 8.58 -1.01
C ILE A 103 -11.48 7.42 -2.00
N ASP A 104 -10.48 7.50 -2.88
CA ASP A 104 -10.19 6.43 -3.85
C ASP A 104 -9.72 5.15 -3.16
N SER A 105 -8.92 5.28 -2.08
CA SER A 105 -8.58 4.14 -1.22
C SER A 105 -9.73 3.73 -0.29
N GLY A 106 -10.86 4.43 -0.34
CA GLY A 106 -12.11 4.31 0.43
C GLY A 106 -11.94 4.25 1.94
N VAL A 107 -10.90 4.90 2.45
CA VAL A 107 -10.75 5.22 3.88
C VAL A 107 -11.76 6.32 4.27
N TYR A 108 -12.04 7.24 3.34
CA TYR A 108 -13.03 8.30 3.52
C TYR A 108 -14.25 8.04 2.63
N GLU A 109 -15.42 8.34 3.18
CA GLU A 109 -16.70 8.28 2.48
C GLU A 109 -17.30 9.69 2.38
N PRO A 110 -17.97 10.03 1.26
CA PRO A 110 -18.75 11.26 1.19
C PRO A 110 -19.82 11.26 2.29
N SER A 111 -19.89 12.33 3.08
CA SER A 111 -20.92 12.53 4.11
C SER A 111 -22.17 13.20 3.56
#